data_AF-A0A9W4MM26-F1
#
_entry.id   AF-A0A9W4MM26-F1
#
_cell.length_a   1.000
_cell.length_b   1.000
_cell.length_c   1.000
_cell.angle_alpha   90.00
_cell.angle_beta   90.00
_cell.angle_gamma   90.00
#
_symmetry.space_group_name_H-M   'P 1'
#
loop_
_entity.id
_entity.type
_entity.pdbx_description
1 polymer ?
#
loop_
_entity_poly.entity_id
_entity_poly.type
_entity_poly.pdbx_seq_one_letter_code
_entity_poly.pdbx_strand_id
1 'polypeptide(L)'
;MNLDSIFEEQVYPTPKPSIKNLRRHATATELPLLQQLNPNEGAPEFNPVHENEESGSYDLIAPYEGGDLPLHKLERLADIMFSSEHMLTILNNPRYLTRFREFLLEERPRSISTLTYYLNAAKALKAIQYANALVRLSVDVPPPAVHTDEETVGVTANRVLEQRVIDGLLALTAEELPAFITSRCITITSKIVEERVRGTLPMKFRGTSNALAEVFCLTDPSRPDNPIIFASEEFHRTTQYGMDYVLGRNCRFLQGPKTNANSVRRIREAIHAGRHHSEMFLNYRRDGSPFMNLLQCAPLCDSHGRVKYFIGAQIDVSGLAMEGASMESLMELQTKYHDPEDGSIMEPPPPEEKDEFQELNELFSPRELSSVQEHGGHLFQPIKSMGSPQTPRSWLQRGTSLESETEAIRLRDMKSPFFRMSLAGVYENYLLVRPYPSLRILFTSPALQIPGMLQSPFLSRIGSSSAVKEDLLQAMMVGRSVTARIKWVTRTNPEGRSRWVHCTPLMASNGQVGVWMVVVVDDDDEKPINWRA
;
A
#
# COMPACT_ATOMS: atom_id res chain seq x y z
N MET A 1 -5.77 -24.31 -2.34
CA MET A 1 -4.70 -24.62 -1.36
C MET A 1 -5.26 -24.38 0.03
N ASN A 2 -5.93 -25.38 0.60
CA ASN A 2 -6.41 -25.33 1.98
C ASN A 2 -5.21 -25.68 2.87
N LEU A 3 -4.77 -24.74 3.71
CA LEU A 3 -3.65 -24.97 4.63
C LEU A 3 -4.00 -25.99 5.73
N ASP A 4 -5.28 -26.31 5.90
CA ASP A 4 -5.78 -27.18 6.96
C ASP A 4 -5.70 -28.68 6.62
N SER A 5 -5.56 -29.08 5.35
CA SER A 5 -5.64 -30.49 4.94
C SER A 5 -4.30 -31.25 4.94
N ILE A 6 -3.25 -30.72 5.59
CA ILE A 6 -1.90 -31.34 5.63
C ILE A 6 -1.54 -31.82 7.06
N PHE A 7 -2.44 -31.67 8.03
CA PHE A 7 -2.17 -31.96 9.45
C PHE A 7 -3.05 -33.06 10.07
N GLU A 8 -3.28 -34.17 9.36
CA GLU A 8 -3.72 -35.45 9.95
C GLU A 8 -2.89 -36.53 9.22
N GLU A 9 -1.96 -37.28 9.81
CA GLU A 9 -2.10 -38.18 10.96
C GLU A 9 -0.72 -38.63 11.51
N GLN A 10 -0.72 -39.01 12.80
CA GLN A 10 0.25 -39.83 13.56
C GLN A 10 1.65 -39.29 13.96
N VAL A 11 1.70 -38.50 15.04
CA VAL A 11 2.70 -38.62 16.14
C VAL A 11 2.04 -38.21 17.49
N TYR A 12 2.29 -38.97 18.55
CA TYR A 12 1.86 -38.73 19.96
C TYR A 12 2.17 -37.30 20.49
N PRO A 13 1.48 -36.82 21.55
CA PRO A 13 1.11 -35.42 21.70
C PRO A 13 2.27 -34.57 22.23
N THR A 14 2.88 -33.80 21.33
CA THR A 14 3.58 -32.57 21.71
C THR A 14 2.65 -31.38 21.43
N PRO A 15 2.47 -30.44 22.38
CA PRO A 15 1.48 -29.39 22.23
C PRO A 15 1.82 -28.51 21.03
N LYS A 16 0.86 -28.38 20.10
CA LYS A 16 0.92 -27.45 18.97
C LYS A 16 1.33 -26.06 19.50
N PRO A 17 2.33 -25.38 18.92
CA PRO A 17 2.66 -24.03 19.35
C PRO A 17 1.53 -23.11 18.88
N SER A 18 0.58 -22.85 19.77
CA SER A 18 -0.33 -21.71 19.64
C SER A 18 0.50 -20.45 19.46
N ILE A 19 0.04 -19.53 18.61
CA ILE A 19 0.57 -18.17 18.43
C ILE A 19 0.74 -17.43 19.78
N LYS A 20 0.09 -17.90 20.87
CA LYS A 20 0.33 -17.48 22.25
C LYS A 20 1.73 -17.77 22.80
N ASN A 21 2.44 -18.80 22.33
CA ASN A 21 3.73 -19.23 22.89
C ASN A 21 4.95 -18.52 22.27
N LEU A 22 4.84 -17.95 21.06
CA LEU A 22 5.95 -17.19 20.47
C LEU A 22 6.20 -15.84 21.16
N ARG A 23 5.23 -15.35 21.96
CA ARG A 23 5.34 -14.10 22.73
C ARG A 23 6.05 -14.23 24.07
N ARG A 24 6.35 -15.44 24.57
CA ARG A 24 6.88 -15.64 25.93
C ARG A 24 8.41 -15.62 26.06
N HIS A 25 9.17 -15.59 24.96
CA HIS A 25 10.64 -15.66 25.04
C HIS A 25 11.38 -14.37 24.70
N ALA A 26 10.70 -13.23 24.67
CA ALA A 26 11.34 -11.93 24.45
C ALA A 26 10.93 -10.89 25.50
N THR A 27 11.07 -11.21 26.79
CA THR A 27 10.95 -10.18 27.84
C THR A 27 11.99 -10.37 28.93
N ALA A 28 13.03 -9.54 28.86
CA ALA A 28 13.74 -9.06 30.05
C ALA A 28 14.01 -7.56 29.91
N THR A 29 13.00 -6.77 29.47
CA THR A 29 12.80 -5.33 29.73
C THR A 29 11.66 -4.80 28.84
N GLU A 30 10.41 -5.19 29.11
CA GLU A 30 9.26 -4.48 28.55
C GLU A 30 8.69 -3.53 29.61
N LEU A 31 8.71 -2.24 29.30
CA LEU A 31 7.91 -1.23 30.01
C LEU A 31 6.42 -1.52 29.75
N PRO A 32 5.53 -1.33 30.74
CA PRO A 32 4.13 -1.67 30.59
C PRO A 32 3.44 -0.81 29.51
N LEU A 33 2.54 -1.43 28.76
CA LEU A 33 1.68 -0.80 27.76
C LEU A 33 0.86 0.33 28.40
N LEU A 34 1.04 1.56 27.93
CA LEU A 34 0.27 2.72 28.38
C LEU A 34 -1.08 2.76 27.65
N GLN A 35 -2.11 2.34 28.40
CA GLN A 35 -3.56 2.59 28.24
C GLN A 35 -4.35 1.74 27.22
N GLN A 36 -5.50 1.25 27.69
CA GLN A 36 -6.50 0.42 26.98
C GLN A 36 -7.74 1.25 26.65
N LEU A 37 -8.47 0.87 25.60
CA LEU A 37 -9.71 1.51 25.17
C LEU A 37 -10.87 1.22 26.14
N ASN A 38 -11.73 2.22 26.32
CA ASN A 38 -12.92 2.16 27.18
C ASN A 38 -14.06 1.40 26.46
N PRO A 39 -14.70 0.38 27.09
CA PRO A 39 -15.75 -0.44 26.48
C PRO A 39 -17.03 0.32 26.07
N ASN A 40 -17.13 1.60 26.37
CA ASN A 40 -18.28 2.45 26.05
C ASN A 40 -18.03 3.43 24.89
N GLU A 41 -17.07 3.11 24.00
CA GLU A 41 -16.75 3.94 22.83
C GLU A 41 -18.00 4.16 21.95
N GLY A 42 -18.55 5.38 21.96
CA GLY A 42 -19.77 5.77 21.25
C GLY A 42 -21.02 5.94 22.12
N ALA A 43 -20.98 5.67 23.42
CA ALA A 43 -22.08 6.02 24.33
C ALA A 43 -22.11 7.53 24.60
N PRO A 44 -23.29 8.17 24.74
CA PRO A 44 -23.44 9.63 24.85
C PRO A 44 -22.73 10.24 26.07
N GLU A 45 -22.39 9.41 27.05
CA GLU A 45 -21.61 9.69 28.26
C GLU A 45 -20.09 9.86 28.00
N PHE A 46 -19.61 9.49 26.81
CA PHE A 46 -18.20 9.65 26.36
C PHE A 46 -18.01 10.69 25.26
N ASN A 47 -19.09 11.38 24.86
CA ASN A 47 -18.96 12.60 24.08
C ASN A 47 -18.25 13.67 24.93
N PRO A 48 -17.47 14.58 24.32
CA PRO A 48 -16.89 15.70 25.07
C PRO A 48 -18.03 16.48 25.72
N VAL A 49 -18.11 16.40 27.04
CA VAL A 49 -19.10 17.13 27.84
C VAL A 49 -18.75 18.61 27.70
N HIS A 50 -19.72 19.41 27.24
CA HIS A 50 -19.59 20.86 27.27
C HIS A 50 -19.28 21.29 28.71
N GLU A 51 -18.43 22.31 28.90
CA GLU A 51 -17.81 22.75 30.17
C GLU A 51 -18.76 23.00 31.39
N ASN A 52 -20.05 22.71 31.29
CA ASN A 52 -21.08 22.97 32.30
C ASN A 52 -21.55 21.72 33.10
N GLU A 53 -21.06 20.50 32.87
CA GLU A 53 -21.47 19.30 33.64
C GLU A 53 -20.26 18.52 34.22
N GLU A 54 -19.75 19.00 35.35
CA GLU A 54 -18.53 18.48 36.02
C GLU A 54 -18.70 17.16 36.81
N SER A 55 -19.90 16.56 36.86
CA SER A 55 -20.20 15.53 37.89
C SER A 55 -19.85 14.08 37.51
N GLY A 56 -19.60 13.77 36.23
CA GLY A 56 -19.28 12.39 35.77
C GLY A 56 -17.79 12.10 35.48
N SER A 57 -16.92 13.12 35.52
CA SER A 57 -15.53 13.01 35.05
C SER A 57 -14.58 12.27 36.01
N TYR A 58 -15.04 11.90 37.21
CA TYR A 58 -14.19 11.37 38.28
C TYR A 58 -14.38 9.87 38.57
N ASP A 59 -15.31 9.18 37.89
CA ASP A 59 -15.54 7.75 38.12
C ASP A 59 -14.47 6.89 37.42
N LEU A 60 -13.74 6.12 38.23
CA LEU A 60 -12.66 5.24 37.78
C LEU A 60 -13.25 3.92 37.24
N ILE A 61 -12.90 3.57 36.00
CA ILE A 61 -13.36 2.34 35.33
C ILE A 61 -12.48 1.15 35.76
N ALA A 62 -13.10 0.01 36.04
CA ALA A 62 -12.41 -1.22 36.42
C ALA A 62 -11.64 -1.84 35.23
N PRO A 63 -10.48 -2.50 35.45
CA PRO A 63 -9.75 -3.18 34.39
C PRO A 63 -10.54 -4.38 33.84
N TYR A 64 -10.46 -4.59 32.53
CA TYR A 64 -11.12 -5.68 31.82
C TYR A 64 -10.64 -7.06 32.32
N GLU A 65 -11.54 -7.83 32.93
CA GLU A 65 -11.29 -9.20 33.39
C GLU A 65 -11.71 -10.24 32.32
N GLY A 66 -10.86 -10.44 31.31
CA GLY A 66 -10.79 -11.71 30.56
C GLY A 66 -11.42 -11.79 29.17
N GLY A 67 -10.58 -12.08 28.17
CA GLY A 67 -10.92 -12.40 26.77
C GLY A 67 -9.84 -11.91 25.78
N ASP A 68 -9.72 -12.53 24.59
CA ASP A 68 -8.97 -11.92 23.48
C ASP A 68 -9.77 -10.69 23.02
N LEU A 69 -9.21 -9.49 23.17
CA LEU A 69 -9.87 -8.21 22.84
C LEU A 69 -10.42 -8.24 21.41
N PRO A 70 -11.65 -7.75 21.16
CA PRO A 70 -12.17 -7.64 19.81
C PRO A 70 -11.28 -6.66 19.02
N LEU A 71 -10.49 -7.19 18.09
CA LEU A 71 -9.67 -6.39 17.16
C LEU A 71 -10.55 -5.30 16.54
N HIS A 72 -10.05 -4.08 16.40
CA HIS A 72 -10.80 -3.08 15.64
C HIS A 72 -11.00 -3.60 14.21
N LYS A 73 -12.13 -3.25 13.58
CA LYS A 73 -12.44 -3.67 12.21
C LYS A 73 -11.30 -3.34 11.24
N LEU A 74 -10.63 -2.19 11.44
CA LEU A 74 -9.46 -1.76 10.69
C LEU A 74 -8.20 -2.61 10.95
N GLU A 75 -7.99 -3.11 12.17
CA GLU A 75 -6.86 -3.99 12.49
C GLU A 75 -7.02 -5.36 11.80
N ARG A 76 -8.23 -5.94 11.84
CA ARG A 76 -8.53 -7.17 11.10
C ARG A 76 -8.32 -6.98 9.61
N LEU A 77 -8.78 -5.84 9.08
CA LEU A 77 -8.62 -5.51 7.67
C LEU A 77 -7.14 -5.35 7.31
N ALA A 78 -6.33 -4.72 8.17
CA ALA A 78 -4.89 -4.61 7.97
C ALA A 78 -4.20 -5.98 7.97
N ASP A 79 -4.54 -6.86 8.92
CA ASP A 79 -4.02 -8.22 9.01
C ASP A 79 -4.33 -9.02 7.72
N ILE A 80 -5.58 -8.92 7.24
CA ILE A 80 -6.02 -9.52 5.97
C ILE A 80 -5.27 -8.92 4.77
N MET A 81 -5.17 -7.59 4.70
CA MET A 81 -4.62 -6.87 3.57
C MET A 81 -3.13 -7.17 3.35
N PHE A 82 -2.36 -7.38 4.42
CA PHE A 82 -0.94 -7.71 4.34
C PHE A 82 -0.66 -9.21 4.56
N SER A 83 -1.68 -10.06 4.45
CA SER A 83 -1.55 -11.51 4.62
C SER A 83 -0.97 -12.21 3.39
N SER A 84 -0.38 -13.38 3.61
CA SER A 84 0.06 -14.26 2.51
C SER A 84 -1.12 -14.80 1.70
N GLU A 85 -2.32 -14.85 2.27
CA GLU A 85 -3.53 -15.22 1.53
C GLU A 85 -3.91 -14.17 0.50
N HIS A 86 -3.84 -12.88 0.84
CA HIS A 86 -4.06 -11.81 -0.14
C HIS A 86 -3.00 -11.89 -1.26
N MET A 87 -1.75 -12.20 -0.92
CA MET A 87 -0.71 -12.45 -1.91
C MET A 87 -1.09 -13.62 -2.83
N LEU A 88 -1.58 -14.74 -2.29
CA LEU A 88 -2.05 -15.88 -3.08
C LEU A 88 -3.25 -15.53 -3.97
N THR A 89 -4.21 -14.74 -3.49
CA THR A 89 -5.32 -14.26 -4.33
C THR A 89 -4.81 -13.46 -5.54
N ILE A 90 -3.79 -12.62 -5.35
CA ILE A 90 -3.16 -11.88 -6.44
C ILE A 90 -2.44 -12.84 -7.41
N LEU A 91 -1.69 -13.82 -6.89
CA LEU A 91 -0.86 -14.72 -7.71
C LEU A 91 -1.67 -15.76 -8.48
N ASN A 92 -2.80 -16.22 -7.92
CA ASN A 92 -3.65 -17.26 -8.53
C ASN A 92 -4.63 -16.70 -9.56
N ASN A 93 -4.90 -15.39 -9.56
CA ASN A 93 -5.77 -14.75 -10.54
C ASN A 93 -4.93 -14.11 -11.67
N PRO A 94 -5.06 -14.57 -12.95
CA PRO A 94 -4.26 -14.05 -14.05
C PRO A 94 -4.36 -12.53 -14.27
N ARG A 95 -5.52 -11.94 -13.97
CA ARG A 95 -5.73 -10.49 -14.10
C ARG A 95 -4.95 -9.72 -13.03
N TYR A 96 -4.98 -10.20 -11.79
CA TYR A 96 -4.27 -9.56 -10.67
C TYR A 96 -2.76 -9.77 -10.80
N LEU A 97 -2.33 -10.98 -11.18
CA LEU A 97 -0.93 -11.29 -11.43
C LEU A 97 -0.34 -10.41 -12.55
N THR A 98 -1.09 -10.16 -13.62
CA THR A 98 -0.63 -9.28 -14.71
C THR A 98 -0.38 -7.86 -14.19
N ARG A 99 -1.33 -7.27 -13.46
CA ARG A 99 -1.19 -5.94 -12.85
C ARG A 99 -0.03 -5.88 -11.85
N PHE A 100 0.14 -6.94 -11.04
CA PHE A 100 1.24 -7.04 -10.08
C PHE A 100 2.60 -7.14 -10.79
N ARG A 101 2.69 -7.91 -11.88
CA ARG A 101 3.91 -8.02 -12.69
C ARG A 101 4.25 -6.69 -13.39
N GLU A 102 3.27 -5.99 -13.93
CA GLU A 102 3.46 -4.65 -14.52
C GLU A 102 4.04 -3.68 -13.48
N PHE A 103 3.47 -3.66 -12.28
CA PHE A 103 4.00 -2.89 -11.16
C PHE A 103 5.47 -3.24 -10.84
N LEU A 104 5.80 -4.52 -10.73
CA LEU A 104 7.18 -4.94 -10.47
C LEU A 104 8.13 -4.52 -11.61
N LEU A 105 7.71 -4.58 -12.87
CA LEU A 105 8.52 -4.16 -14.02
C LEU A 105 8.77 -2.65 -14.06
N GLU A 106 7.86 -1.86 -13.51
CA GLU A 106 7.92 -0.40 -13.50
C GLU A 106 8.66 0.14 -12.27
N GLU A 107 8.32 -0.32 -11.07
CA GLU A 107 8.82 0.24 -9.82
C GLU A 107 9.92 -0.61 -9.16
N ARG A 108 9.90 -1.94 -9.33
CA ARG A 108 10.75 -2.88 -8.56
C ARG A 108 11.33 -4.00 -9.42
N PRO A 109 12.11 -3.68 -10.47
CA PRO A 109 12.53 -4.67 -11.47
C PRO A 109 13.39 -5.80 -10.90
N ARG A 110 14.08 -5.58 -9.78
CA ARG A 110 14.88 -6.62 -9.10
C ARG A 110 14.01 -7.74 -8.54
N SER A 111 12.79 -7.42 -8.12
CA SER A 111 11.87 -8.35 -7.47
C SER A 111 11.16 -9.28 -8.47
N ILE A 112 11.28 -9.02 -9.78
CA ILE A 112 10.82 -9.94 -10.84
C ILE A 112 11.50 -11.30 -10.70
N SER A 113 12.79 -11.34 -10.37
CA SER A 113 13.52 -12.59 -10.18
C SER A 113 12.93 -13.46 -9.06
N THR A 114 12.50 -12.83 -7.96
CA THR A 114 11.81 -13.50 -6.84
C THR A 114 10.44 -14.03 -7.26
N LEU A 115 9.66 -13.24 -8.01
CA LEU A 115 8.37 -13.68 -8.54
C LEU A 115 8.55 -14.89 -9.49
N THR A 116 9.50 -14.81 -10.42
CA THR A 116 9.80 -15.90 -11.35
C THR A 116 10.26 -17.16 -10.61
N TYR A 117 11.11 -17.00 -9.58
CA TYR A 117 11.53 -18.11 -8.72
C TYR A 117 10.33 -18.79 -8.06
N TYR A 118 9.45 -18.01 -7.43
CA TYR A 118 8.23 -18.53 -6.79
C TYR A 118 7.34 -19.26 -7.79
N LEU A 119 7.02 -18.66 -8.94
CA LEU A 119 6.14 -19.25 -9.95
C LEU A 119 6.71 -20.57 -10.49
N ASN A 120 8.02 -20.64 -10.73
CA ASN A 120 8.67 -21.87 -11.19
C ASN A 120 8.68 -22.95 -10.10
N ALA A 121 8.94 -22.59 -8.85
CA ALA A 121 8.91 -23.52 -7.73
C ALA A 121 7.49 -24.05 -7.48
N ALA A 122 6.48 -23.17 -7.51
CA ALA A 122 5.08 -23.53 -7.35
C ALA A 122 4.60 -24.45 -8.49
N LYS A 123 5.00 -24.16 -9.73
CA LYS A 123 4.72 -25.01 -10.90
C LYS A 123 5.37 -26.39 -10.77
N ALA A 124 6.63 -26.47 -10.33
CA ALA A 124 7.31 -27.74 -10.09
C ALA A 124 6.60 -28.56 -9.00
N LEU A 125 6.14 -27.90 -7.93
CA LEU A 125 5.38 -28.55 -6.86
C LEU A 125 4.04 -29.10 -7.37
N LYS A 126 3.31 -28.31 -8.18
CA LYS A 126 2.06 -28.73 -8.81
C LYS A 126 2.25 -29.89 -9.79
N ALA A 127 3.38 -29.93 -10.50
CA ALA A 127 3.70 -31.05 -11.39
C ALA A 127 3.91 -32.36 -10.61
N ILE A 128 4.54 -32.31 -9.43
CA ILE A 128 4.67 -33.47 -8.54
C ILE A 128 3.29 -33.91 -8.03
N GLN A 129 2.44 -32.95 -7.64
CA GLN A 129 1.06 -33.24 -7.19
C GLN A 129 0.24 -33.92 -8.30
N TYR A 130 0.33 -33.44 -9.53
CA TYR A 130 -0.31 -34.07 -10.69
C TYR A 130 0.24 -35.49 -10.95
N ALA A 131 1.55 -35.71 -10.86
CA ALA A 131 2.14 -37.04 -11.01
C ALA A 131 1.61 -38.01 -9.94
N ASN A 132 1.50 -37.56 -8.68
CA ASN A 132 0.91 -38.36 -7.61
C ASN A 132 -0.58 -38.65 -7.87
N ALA A 133 -1.34 -37.69 -8.40
CA ALA A 133 -2.74 -37.89 -8.77
C ALA A 133 -2.89 -38.96 -9.88
N LEU A 134 -2.04 -38.92 -10.91
CA LEU A 134 -2.01 -39.94 -11.97
C LEU A 134 -1.73 -41.34 -11.42
N VAL A 135 -0.77 -41.46 -10.50
CA VAL A 135 -0.45 -42.73 -9.85
C VAL A 135 -1.67 -43.28 -9.10
N ARG A 136 -2.30 -42.46 -8.27
CA ARG A 136 -3.48 -42.86 -7.49
C ARG A 136 -4.66 -43.27 -8.38
N LEU A 137 -4.88 -42.56 -9.48
CA LEU A 137 -6.03 -42.78 -10.36
C LEU A 137 -5.82 -43.91 -11.38
N SER A 138 -4.57 -44.14 -11.82
CA SER A 138 -4.28 -45.01 -12.98
C SER A 138 -3.29 -46.15 -12.70
N VAL A 139 -2.52 -46.10 -11.63
CA VAL A 139 -1.46 -47.09 -11.32
C VAL A 139 -1.84 -47.94 -10.11
N ASP A 140 -2.32 -47.33 -9.03
CA ASP A 140 -2.76 -48.03 -7.82
C ASP A 140 -4.08 -48.81 -7.99
N VAL A 141 -4.78 -48.61 -9.12
CA VAL A 141 -5.97 -49.37 -9.52
C VAL A 141 -5.63 -50.21 -10.76
N PRO A 142 -4.82 -51.28 -10.63
CA PRO A 142 -4.42 -52.09 -11.78
C PRO A 142 -5.62 -52.83 -12.37
N PRO A 143 -5.68 -52.98 -13.71
CA PRO A 143 -6.70 -53.82 -14.32
C PRO A 143 -6.48 -55.30 -13.94
N PRO A 144 -7.51 -56.16 -14.01
CA PRO A 144 -7.44 -57.56 -13.56
C PRO A 144 -6.33 -58.42 -14.20
N ALA A 145 -5.80 -57.97 -15.34
CA ALA A 145 -4.73 -58.63 -16.08
C ALA A 145 -3.32 -58.29 -15.54
N VAL A 146 -3.18 -57.31 -14.65
CA VAL A 146 -1.90 -56.87 -14.09
C VAL A 146 -1.87 -57.25 -12.62
N HIS A 147 -0.97 -58.16 -12.27
CA HIS A 147 -0.74 -58.57 -10.89
C HIS A 147 0.32 -57.66 -10.26
N THR A 148 -0.09 -56.88 -9.28
CA THR A 148 0.82 -56.08 -8.43
C THR A 148 0.93 -56.75 -7.07
N ASP A 149 2.12 -56.71 -6.47
CA ASP A 149 2.24 -56.95 -5.03
C ASP A 149 1.38 -55.87 -4.32
N GLU A 150 0.65 -56.20 -3.26
CA GLU A 150 -0.42 -55.37 -2.63
C GLU A 150 0.04 -54.01 -2.05
N GLU A 151 1.21 -53.51 -2.43
CA GLU A 151 1.82 -52.28 -1.95
C GLU A 151 1.53 -51.11 -2.90
N THR A 152 0.80 -50.11 -2.41
CA THR A 152 0.48 -48.89 -3.16
C THR A 152 1.73 -48.07 -3.45
N VAL A 153 1.80 -47.42 -4.61
CA VAL A 153 2.89 -46.50 -4.93
C VAL A 153 2.74 -45.25 -4.06
N GLY A 154 3.56 -45.14 -3.03
CA GLY A 154 3.51 -44.04 -2.06
C GLY A 154 3.67 -42.65 -2.70
N VAL A 155 3.26 -41.62 -1.95
CA VAL A 155 3.29 -40.22 -2.42
C VAL A 155 4.73 -39.73 -2.59
N THR A 156 5.07 -39.21 -3.79
CA THR A 156 6.33 -38.51 -4.01
C THR A 156 6.24 -37.11 -3.39
N ALA A 157 7.01 -36.86 -2.33
CA ALA A 157 7.06 -35.56 -1.65
C ALA A 157 8.47 -34.96 -1.72
N ASN A 158 8.55 -33.65 -1.91
CA ASN A 158 9.82 -32.91 -1.87
C ASN A 158 9.71 -31.76 -0.87
N ARG A 159 10.01 -32.06 0.40
CA ARG A 159 9.92 -31.11 1.52
C ARG A 159 10.79 -29.86 1.31
N VAL A 160 11.93 -30.00 0.64
CA VAL A 160 12.82 -28.85 0.35
C VAL A 160 12.17 -27.92 -0.67
N LEU A 161 11.50 -28.47 -1.68
CA LEU A 161 10.75 -27.68 -2.66
C LEU A 161 9.54 -26.99 -2.01
N GLU A 162 8.78 -27.70 -1.18
CA GLU A 162 7.65 -27.14 -0.42
C GLU A 162 8.09 -25.95 0.43
N GLN A 163 9.18 -26.11 1.20
CA GLN A 163 9.73 -25.01 2.00
C GLN A 163 10.16 -23.82 1.14
N ARG A 164 10.79 -24.06 -0.01
CA ARG A 164 11.21 -22.99 -0.93
C ARG A 164 10.04 -22.23 -1.54
N VAL A 165 8.92 -22.90 -1.80
CA VAL A 165 7.68 -22.25 -2.26
C VAL A 165 7.13 -21.34 -1.15
N ILE A 166 7.10 -21.83 0.10
CA ILE A 166 6.66 -21.06 1.27
C ILE A 166 7.58 -19.84 1.48
N ASP A 167 8.89 -20.04 1.50
CA ASP A 167 9.87 -18.96 1.69
C ASP A 167 9.75 -17.90 0.57
N GLY A 168 9.55 -18.34 -0.68
CA GLY A 168 9.29 -17.45 -1.81
C GLY A 168 8.02 -16.62 -1.64
N LEU A 169 6.93 -17.25 -1.19
CA LEU A 169 5.68 -16.56 -0.90
C LEU A 169 5.83 -15.54 0.24
N LEU A 170 6.50 -15.93 1.33
CA LEU A 170 6.76 -15.05 2.46
C LEU A 170 7.63 -13.86 2.08
N ALA A 171 8.65 -14.06 1.24
CA ALA A 171 9.49 -12.98 0.73
C ALA A 171 8.69 -11.96 -0.10
N LEU A 172 7.82 -12.45 -1.01
CA LEU A 172 6.92 -11.58 -1.79
C LEU A 172 5.92 -10.85 -0.87
N THR A 173 5.35 -11.56 0.10
CA THR A 173 4.38 -11.00 1.05
C THR A 173 5.00 -9.91 1.95
N ALA A 174 6.24 -10.11 2.40
CA ALA A 174 6.87 -9.20 3.36
C ALA A 174 7.28 -7.86 2.73
N GLU A 175 7.72 -7.86 1.47
CA GLU A 175 8.31 -6.69 0.81
C GLU A 175 7.49 -6.17 -0.37
N GLU A 176 7.02 -7.05 -1.25
CA GLU A 176 6.42 -6.66 -2.53
C GLU A 176 4.93 -6.38 -2.42
N LEU A 177 4.21 -7.14 -1.59
CA LEU A 177 2.79 -6.91 -1.35
C LEU A 177 2.52 -5.52 -0.74
N PRO A 178 3.20 -5.08 0.35
CA PRO A 178 3.01 -3.73 0.87
C PRO A 178 3.36 -2.63 -0.12
N ALA A 179 4.41 -2.82 -0.93
CA ALA A 179 4.80 -1.86 -1.95
C ALA A 179 3.74 -1.74 -3.05
N PHE A 180 3.22 -2.88 -3.54
CA PHE A 180 2.13 -2.91 -4.53
C PHE A 180 0.89 -2.21 -3.98
N ILE A 181 0.49 -2.53 -2.75
CA ILE A 181 -0.69 -1.93 -2.13
C ILE A 181 -0.51 -0.43 -1.97
N THR A 182 0.66 0.00 -1.49
CA THR A 182 1.00 1.41 -1.35
C THR A 182 0.92 2.16 -2.68
N SER A 183 1.51 1.63 -3.77
CA SER A 183 1.48 2.27 -5.10
C SER A 183 0.05 2.43 -5.64
N ARG A 184 -0.79 1.41 -5.47
CA ARG A 184 -2.22 1.50 -5.84
C ARG A 184 -2.94 2.57 -5.02
N CYS A 185 -2.73 2.61 -3.71
CA CYS A 185 -3.31 3.62 -2.83
C CYS A 185 -2.85 5.04 -3.17
N ILE A 186 -1.58 5.23 -3.53
CA ILE A 186 -1.07 6.53 -4.01
C ILE A 186 -1.79 6.95 -5.29
N THR A 187 -1.93 6.04 -6.26
CA THR A 187 -2.59 6.34 -7.53
C THR A 187 -4.04 6.79 -7.32
N ILE A 188 -4.77 6.12 -6.43
CA ILE A 188 -6.17 6.42 -6.11
C ILE A 188 -6.25 7.75 -5.36
N THR A 189 -5.48 7.88 -4.28
CA THR A 189 -5.51 9.08 -3.43
C THR A 189 -5.10 10.30 -4.22
N SER A 190 -4.15 10.17 -5.15
CA SER A 190 -3.75 11.25 -6.04
C SER A 190 -4.93 11.78 -6.85
N LYS A 191 -5.66 10.90 -7.54
CA LYS A 191 -6.83 11.32 -8.32
C LYS A 191 -7.89 12.00 -7.46
N ILE A 192 -8.14 11.48 -6.27
CA ILE A 192 -9.13 12.03 -5.34
C ILE A 192 -8.70 13.42 -4.86
N VAL A 193 -7.42 13.63 -4.53
CA VAL A 193 -6.92 14.94 -4.10
C VAL A 193 -6.91 15.93 -5.27
N GLU A 194 -6.58 15.52 -6.50
CA GLU A 194 -6.68 16.38 -7.70
C GLU A 194 -8.11 16.86 -7.92
N GLU A 195 -9.09 15.95 -7.92
CA GLU A 195 -10.51 16.28 -8.07
C GLU A 195 -11.02 17.17 -6.94
N ARG A 196 -10.51 16.99 -5.71
CA ARG A 196 -10.82 17.86 -4.58
C ARG A 196 -10.27 19.27 -4.78
N VAL A 197 -9.00 19.41 -5.16
CA VAL A 197 -8.35 20.70 -5.40
C VAL A 197 -9.04 21.47 -6.55
N ARG A 198 -9.51 20.75 -7.57
CA ARG A 198 -10.31 21.31 -8.69
C ARG A 198 -11.77 21.63 -8.31
N GLY A 199 -12.26 21.15 -7.17
CA GLY A 199 -13.65 21.31 -6.74
C GLY A 199 -14.66 20.39 -7.44
N THR A 200 -14.19 19.36 -8.15
CA THR A 200 -15.01 18.41 -8.94
C THR A 200 -15.22 17.06 -8.24
N LEU A 201 -14.88 16.95 -6.96
CA LEU A 201 -14.93 15.68 -6.21
C LEU A 201 -16.33 15.05 -6.23
N PRO A 202 -16.47 13.79 -6.70
CA PRO A 202 -17.73 13.06 -6.69
C PRO A 202 -18.34 12.95 -5.29
N MET A 203 -19.67 13.02 -5.19
CA MET A 203 -20.41 13.01 -3.92
C MET A 203 -20.08 11.83 -3.01
N LYS A 204 -19.78 10.65 -3.58
CA LYS A 204 -19.38 9.44 -2.82
C LYS A 204 -18.11 9.63 -1.99
N PHE A 205 -17.20 10.52 -2.38
CA PHE A 205 -15.95 10.79 -1.66
C PHE A 205 -16.03 12.05 -0.78
N ARG A 206 -17.18 12.75 -0.74
CA ARG A 206 -17.35 13.90 0.16
C ARG A 206 -17.39 13.51 1.64
N GLY A 207 -17.82 12.30 2.01
CA GLY A 207 -17.76 11.83 3.41
C GLY A 207 -16.32 11.60 3.89
N THR A 208 -15.47 11.08 3.01
CA THR A 208 -14.02 10.87 3.20
C THR A 208 -13.22 12.18 3.07
N SER A 209 -13.86 13.30 2.73
CA SER A 209 -13.18 14.56 2.42
C SER A 209 -12.47 15.20 3.60
N ASN A 210 -12.91 14.96 4.85
CA ASN A 210 -12.15 15.40 6.03
C ASN A 210 -10.92 14.53 6.30
N ALA A 211 -10.89 13.27 5.84
CA ALA A 211 -9.77 12.33 6.00
C ALA A 211 -8.65 12.52 4.96
N LEU A 212 -8.95 13.20 3.85
CA LEU A 212 -7.98 13.58 2.81
C LEU A 212 -7.39 14.97 3.05
N ALA A 213 -7.61 15.54 4.24
CA ALA A 213 -7.02 16.80 4.64
C ALA A 213 -5.51 16.63 4.72
N GLU A 214 -4.77 17.63 4.22
CA GLU A 214 -3.33 17.51 4.01
C GLU A 214 -2.59 17.55 5.36
N VAL A 215 -2.33 16.37 5.89
CA VAL A 215 -1.58 16.20 7.13
C VAL A 215 -0.10 16.21 6.79
N PHE A 216 0.61 17.24 7.27
CA PHE A 216 2.04 17.38 7.02
C PHE A 216 2.81 17.59 8.32
N CYS A 217 4.02 17.06 8.37
CA CYS A 217 5.01 17.37 9.39
C CYS A 217 6.40 17.56 8.78
N LEU A 218 7.16 18.51 9.31
CA LEU A 218 8.56 18.72 8.99
C LEU A 218 9.42 18.22 10.15
N THR A 219 10.44 17.41 9.87
CA THR A 219 11.36 16.84 10.88
C THR A 219 12.81 17.24 10.61
N ASP A 220 13.62 17.31 11.67
CA ASP A 220 15.03 17.71 11.62
C ASP A 220 15.97 16.53 11.95
N PRO A 221 16.55 15.85 10.94
CA PRO A 221 17.43 14.70 11.15
C PRO A 221 18.79 15.08 11.74
N SER A 222 19.14 16.36 11.83
CA SER A 222 20.38 16.82 12.47
C SER A 222 20.30 16.79 14.00
N ARG A 223 19.09 16.73 14.56
CA ARG A 223 18.85 16.64 16.00
C ARG A 223 18.71 15.18 16.43
N PRO A 224 19.03 14.86 17.70
CA PRO A 224 18.81 13.53 18.24
C PRO A 224 17.37 13.09 17.99
N ASP A 225 17.21 11.88 17.49
CA ASP A 225 15.90 11.22 17.31
C ASP A 225 14.99 11.77 16.17
N ASN A 226 15.51 12.64 15.30
CA ASN A 226 14.75 13.24 14.17
C ASN A 226 13.37 13.78 14.58
N PRO A 227 13.32 14.81 15.46
CA PRO A 227 12.08 15.34 16.00
C PRO A 227 11.31 16.17 14.98
N ILE A 228 9.99 16.24 15.16
CA ILE A 228 9.10 17.15 14.42
C ILE A 228 9.38 18.58 14.87
N ILE A 229 9.60 19.47 13.91
CA ILE A 229 9.84 20.92 14.14
C ILE A 229 8.67 21.79 13.73
N PHE A 230 7.86 21.35 12.76
CA PHE A 230 6.60 22.00 12.38
C PHE A 230 5.57 20.93 11.99
N ALA A 231 4.29 21.18 12.24
CA ALA A 231 3.20 20.31 11.82
C ALA A 231 1.97 21.14 11.40
N SER A 232 1.15 20.60 10.50
CA SER A 232 -0.12 21.25 10.12
C SER A 232 -1.15 21.13 11.24
N GLU A 233 -2.17 22.00 11.22
CA GLU A 233 -3.30 21.89 12.17
C GLU A 233 -4.06 20.57 11.95
N GLU A 234 -4.17 20.13 10.70
CA GLU A 234 -4.73 18.85 10.31
C GLU A 234 -3.97 17.68 10.93
N PHE A 235 -2.66 17.80 11.20
CA PHE A 235 -1.92 16.79 11.95
C PHE A 235 -2.48 16.61 13.36
N HIS A 236 -2.78 17.70 14.05
CA HIS A 236 -3.45 17.64 15.35
C HIS A 236 -4.82 17.01 15.23
N ARG A 237 -5.65 17.45 14.28
CA ARG A 237 -7.03 16.95 14.12
C ARG A 237 -7.08 15.46 13.80
N THR A 238 -6.21 14.99 12.91
CA THR A 238 -6.15 13.59 12.51
C THR A 238 -5.55 12.73 13.62
N THR A 239 -4.44 13.14 14.24
CA THR A 239 -3.76 12.28 15.24
C THR A 239 -4.32 12.44 16.65
N GLN A 240 -5.12 13.48 16.90
CA GLN A 240 -5.63 13.92 18.19
C GLN A 240 -4.55 14.31 19.22
N TYR A 241 -3.29 14.42 18.80
CA TYR A 241 -2.20 14.92 19.63
C TYR A 241 -2.05 16.42 19.49
N GLY A 242 -2.08 17.15 20.61
CA GLY A 242 -1.87 18.61 20.63
C GLY A 242 -0.48 18.99 20.11
N MET A 243 -0.36 20.19 19.54
CA MET A 243 0.92 20.67 18.98
C MET A 243 2.06 20.66 20.01
N ASP A 244 1.78 20.99 21.27
CA ASP A 244 2.76 20.97 22.37
C ASP A 244 3.32 19.56 22.65
N TYR A 245 2.54 18.52 22.37
CA TYR A 245 2.99 17.14 22.48
C TYR A 245 3.80 16.70 21.27
N VAL A 246 3.34 17.07 20.07
CA VAL A 246 3.89 16.63 18.78
C VAL A 246 5.27 17.23 18.54
N LEU A 247 5.43 18.53 18.76
CA LEU A 247 6.66 19.25 18.47
C LEU A 247 7.80 18.82 19.39
N GLY A 248 8.98 18.58 18.82
CA GLY A 248 10.15 18.10 19.54
C GLY A 248 10.20 16.57 19.73
N ARG A 249 9.18 15.82 19.28
CA ARG A 249 9.16 14.35 19.36
C ARG A 249 9.28 13.72 17.98
N ASN A 250 9.77 12.50 17.95
CA ASN A 250 9.74 11.66 16.75
C ASN A 250 8.31 11.16 16.48
N CYS A 251 7.91 11.02 15.20
CA CYS A 251 6.57 10.57 14.80
C CYS A 251 6.19 9.14 15.25
N ARG A 252 7.11 8.36 15.82
CA ARG A 252 6.84 6.96 16.24
C ARG A 252 5.75 6.80 17.29
N PHE A 253 5.33 7.87 17.97
CA PHE A 253 4.20 7.82 18.91
C PHE A 253 2.87 7.45 18.24
N LEU A 254 2.80 7.54 16.90
CA LEU A 254 1.65 7.07 16.12
C LEU A 254 1.65 5.55 15.91
N GLN A 255 2.72 4.84 16.27
CA GLN A 255 2.83 3.38 16.11
C GLN A 255 2.21 2.68 17.33
N GLY A 256 1.63 1.51 17.12
CA GLY A 256 1.02 0.72 18.18
C GLY A 256 1.12 -0.79 17.95
N PRO A 257 0.36 -1.60 18.69
CA PRO A 257 0.58 -3.04 18.79
C PRO A 257 0.45 -3.83 17.47
N LYS A 258 -0.43 -3.41 16.56
CA LYS A 258 -0.61 -4.04 15.24
C LYS A 258 0.14 -3.33 14.12
N THR A 259 0.95 -2.32 14.43
CA THR A 259 1.80 -1.69 13.43
C THR A 259 2.86 -2.69 12.92
N ASN A 260 2.90 -2.91 11.60
CA ASN A 260 3.83 -3.86 11.00
C ASN A 260 5.29 -3.42 11.18
N ALA A 261 6.10 -4.23 11.87
CA ALA A 261 7.51 -3.96 12.13
C ALA A 261 8.35 -3.88 10.85
N ASN A 262 8.00 -4.61 9.78
CA ASN A 262 8.69 -4.53 8.49
C ASN A 262 8.48 -3.19 7.81
N SER A 263 7.27 -2.63 7.89
CA SER A 263 6.97 -1.26 7.41
C SER A 263 7.83 -0.23 8.14
N VAL A 264 7.90 -0.32 9.48
CA VAL A 264 8.74 0.59 10.30
C VAL A 264 10.23 0.45 9.96
N ARG A 265 10.70 -0.79 9.74
CA ARG A 265 12.08 -1.06 9.31
C ARG A 265 12.38 -0.38 7.97
N ARG A 266 11.53 -0.56 6.95
CA ARG A 266 11.70 0.06 5.62
C ARG A 266 11.75 1.59 5.69
N ILE A 267 10.84 2.20 6.45
CA ILE A 267 10.82 3.65 6.66
C ILE A 267 12.15 4.11 7.28
N ARG A 268 12.62 3.42 8.33
CA ARG A 268 13.89 3.74 8.99
C ARG A 268 15.08 3.63 8.03
N GLU A 269 15.17 2.53 7.27
CA GLU A 269 16.23 2.31 6.28
C GLU A 269 16.24 3.40 5.20
N ALA A 270 15.07 3.84 4.73
CA ALA A 270 14.98 4.90 3.73
C ALA A 270 15.39 6.27 4.28
N ILE A 271 14.97 6.62 5.50
CA ILE A 271 15.36 7.86 6.18
C ILE A 271 16.88 7.88 6.40
N HIS A 272 17.48 6.78 6.89
CA HIS A 272 18.93 6.69 7.04
C HIS A 272 19.70 6.81 5.72
N ALA A 273 19.13 6.26 4.64
CA ALA A 273 19.70 6.37 3.30
C ALA A 273 19.50 7.76 2.67
N GLY A 274 18.76 8.68 3.31
CA GLY A 274 18.45 9.99 2.74
C GLY A 274 17.59 9.90 1.48
N ARG A 275 16.69 8.90 1.41
CA ARG A 275 15.84 8.65 0.23
C ARG A 275 14.38 8.93 0.55
N HIS A 276 13.60 9.22 -0.50
CA HIS A 276 12.15 9.22 -0.37
C HIS A 276 11.65 7.79 -0.07
N HIS A 277 10.50 7.70 0.61
CA HIS A 277 9.81 6.45 0.84
C HIS A 277 8.31 6.71 0.95
N SER A 278 7.52 5.76 0.45
CA SER A 278 6.08 5.74 0.68
C SER A 278 5.70 4.40 1.27
N GLU A 279 4.85 4.41 2.29
CA GLU A 279 4.40 3.21 2.98
C GLU A 279 2.96 3.41 3.46
N MET A 280 2.09 2.47 3.14
CA MET A 280 0.79 2.37 3.79
C MET A 280 0.87 1.39 4.96
N PHE A 281 0.55 1.84 6.16
CA PHE A 281 0.66 1.04 7.37
C PHE A 281 -0.26 1.55 8.48
N LEU A 282 -0.51 0.69 9.47
CA LEU A 282 -1.42 0.98 10.57
C LEU A 282 -0.78 1.93 11.60
N ASN A 283 -1.47 3.01 11.93
CA ASN A 283 -1.15 3.95 13.02
C ASN A 283 -2.33 4.12 13.97
N TYR A 284 -2.09 4.79 15.09
CA TYR A 284 -3.04 4.99 16.17
C TYR A 284 -3.12 6.46 16.55
N ARG A 285 -4.33 6.93 16.84
CA ARG A 285 -4.58 8.27 17.38
C ARG A 285 -4.36 8.29 18.89
N ARG A 286 -4.47 9.47 19.51
CA ARG A 286 -4.29 9.64 20.96
C ARG A 286 -5.29 8.84 21.79
N ASP A 287 -6.52 8.70 21.32
CA ASP A 287 -7.56 7.88 21.98
C ASP A 287 -7.31 6.36 21.86
N GLY A 288 -6.34 5.93 21.05
CA GLY A 288 -6.05 4.52 20.79
C GLY A 288 -6.79 3.95 19.57
N SER A 289 -7.62 4.75 18.88
CA SER A 289 -8.30 4.30 17.66
C SER A 289 -7.30 4.10 16.51
N PRO A 290 -7.37 2.98 15.77
CA PRO A 290 -6.49 2.73 14.64
C PRO A 290 -6.95 3.47 13.39
N PHE A 291 -6.00 3.88 12.57
CA PHE A 291 -6.24 4.41 11.23
C PHE A 291 -5.16 3.93 10.26
N MET A 292 -5.55 3.73 9.00
CA MET A 292 -4.62 3.36 7.94
C MET A 292 -3.92 4.60 7.41
N ASN A 293 -2.63 4.74 7.70
CA ASN A 293 -1.82 5.88 7.29
C ASN A 293 -1.07 5.55 5.99
N LEU A 294 -1.41 6.26 4.91
CA LEU A 294 -0.53 6.35 3.75
C LEU A 294 0.49 7.46 3.99
N LEU A 295 1.68 7.06 4.46
CA LEU A 295 2.80 7.95 4.69
C LEU A 295 3.63 8.09 3.42
N GLN A 296 3.89 9.32 3.01
CA GLN A 296 4.94 9.65 2.06
C GLN A 296 5.96 10.55 2.74
N CYS A 297 7.24 10.19 2.69
CA CYS A 297 8.32 11.03 3.22
C CYS A 297 9.37 11.31 2.15
N ALA A 298 9.83 12.56 2.10
CA ALA A 298 10.87 12.99 1.17
C ALA A 298 11.95 13.83 1.89
N PRO A 299 13.23 13.63 1.55
CA PRO A 299 14.32 14.44 2.08
C PRO A 299 14.33 15.83 1.42
N LEU A 300 14.68 16.85 2.20
CA LEU A 300 14.86 18.22 1.75
C LEU A 300 16.34 18.55 1.81
N CYS A 301 16.96 18.63 0.63
CA CYS A 301 18.40 18.81 0.49
C CYS A 301 18.76 20.28 0.31
N ASP A 302 19.92 20.67 0.85
CA ASP A 302 20.52 21.97 0.54
C ASP A 302 21.16 22.01 -0.86
N SER A 303 21.75 23.14 -1.23
CA SER A 303 22.44 23.33 -2.51
C SER A 303 23.65 22.40 -2.72
N HIS A 304 24.15 21.76 -1.65
CA HIS A 304 25.25 20.80 -1.70
C HIS A 304 24.75 19.35 -1.70
N GLY A 305 23.44 19.12 -1.82
CA GLY A 305 22.84 17.78 -1.80
C GLY A 305 22.78 17.15 -0.42
N ARG A 306 23.02 17.90 0.66
CA ARG A 306 22.95 17.37 2.04
C ARG A 306 21.53 17.48 2.56
N VAL A 307 21.00 16.39 3.10
CA VAL A 307 19.68 16.37 3.73
C VAL A 307 19.68 17.30 4.94
N LYS A 308 18.77 18.28 4.94
CA LYS A 308 18.56 19.23 6.04
C LYS A 308 17.33 18.90 6.85
N TYR A 309 16.26 18.50 6.19
CA TYR A 309 14.97 18.18 6.83
C TYR A 309 14.31 17.02 6.09
N PHE A 310 13.29 16.43 6.69
CA PHE A 310 12.35 15.55 5.99
C PHE A 310 10.94 16.12 6.08
N ILE A 311 10.24 16.14 4.94
CA ILE A 311 8.81 16.37 4.90
C ILE A 311 8.11 15.01 4.96
N GLY A 312 7.09 14.89 5.81
CA GLY A 312 6.19 13.75 5.87
C GLY A 312 4.77 14.22 5.55
N ALA A 313 4.14 13.59 4.56
CA ALA A 313 2.73 13.72 4.25
C ALA A 313 2.01 12.46 4.73
N GLN A 314 0.97 12.63 5.54
CA GLN A 314 0.13 11.54 6.02
C GLN A 314 -1.25 11.70 5.40
N ILE A 315 -1.83 10.58 4.97
CA ILE A 315 -3.19 10.57 4.45
C ILE A 315 -3.92 9.44 5.14
N ASP A 316 -5.04 9.77 5.79
CA ASP A 316 -5.89 8.78 6.40
C ASP A 316 -6.72 8.10 5.31
N VAL A 317 -6.27 6.89 4.93
CA VAL A 317 -6.91 6.07 3.90
C VAL A 317 -7.81 5.00 4.52
N SER A 318 -8.22 5.15 5.79
CA SER A 318 -9.08 4.17 6.47
C SER A 318 -10.39 3.95 5.73
N GLY A 319 -11.04 5.01 5.23
CA GLY A 319 -12.25 4.88 4.42
C GLY A 319 -12.03 4.13 3.12
N LEU A 320 -10.94 4.44 2.40
CA LEU A 320 -10.59 3.76 1.14
C LEU A 320 -10.24 2.29 1.37
N ALA A 321 -9.54 1.98 2.46
CA ALA A 321 -9.18 0.63 2.86
C ALA A 321 -10.44 -0.20 3.21
N MET A 322 -11.38 0.41 3.95
CA MET A 322 -12.62 -0.23 4.41
C MET A 322 -13.64 -0.46 3.30
N GLU A 323 -13.71 0.42 2.31
CA GLU A 323 -14.59 0.27 1.15
C GLU A 323 -14.01 -0.66 0.09
N GLY A 324 -12.84 -1.27 0.34
CA GLY A 324 -12.10 -2.09 -0.65
C GLY A 324 -11.79 -1.32 -1.93
N ALA A 325 -11.93 0.02 -1.89
CA ALA A 325 -12.18 0.84 -3.05
C ALA A 325 -10.99 0.78 -3.99
N SER A 326 -11.12 -0.07 -5.02
CA SER A 326 -10.20 -0.31 -6.14
C SER A 326 -9.17 -1.43 -5.99
N MET A 327 -9.26 -2.29 -4.97
CA MET A 327 -8.53 -3.56 -4.93
C MET A 327 -9.48 -4.75 -5.03
N GLU A 328 -9.76 -5.16 -6.27
CA GLU A 328 -10.64 -6.30 -6.56
C GLU A 328 -10.19 -7.58 -5.83
N SER A 329 -8.88 -7.82 -5.71
CA SER A 329 -8.31 -8.95 -4.96
C SER A 329 -8.64 -8.92 -3.47
N LEU A 330 -8.62 -7.74 -2.86
CA LEU A 330 -8.94 -7.56 -1.45
C LEU A 330 -10.45 -7.68 -1.21
N MET A 331 -11.27 -7.15 -2.13
CA MET A 331 -12.73 -7.31 -2.08
C MET A 331 -13.13 -8.79 -2.16
N GLU A 332 -12.54 -9.55 -3.09
CA GLU A 332 -12.80 -10.99 -3.23
C GLU A 332 -12.48 -11.74 -1.94
N LEU A 333 -11.37 -11.41 -1.30
CA LEU A 333 -10.99 -12.00 -0.04
C LEU A 333 -11.93 -11.54 1.09
N GLN A 334 -12.27 -10.25 1.20
CA GLN A 334 -13.23 -9.75 2.18
C GLN A 334 -14.60 -10.42 2.06
N THR A 335 -15.08 -10.70 0.84
CA THR A 335 -16.34 -11.44 0.65
C THR A 335 -16.25 -12.89 1.12
N LYS A 336 -15.07 -13.51 1.13
CA LYS A 336 -14.85 -14.85 1.71
C LYS A 336 -14.87 -14.83 3.24
N TYR A 337 -14.46 -13.71 3.85
CA TYR A 337 -14.39 -13.53 5.32
C TYR A 337 -15.58 -12.77 5.93
N HIS A 338 -16.51 -12.26 5.12
CA HIS A 338 -17.73 -11.65 5.62
C HIS A 338 -18.70 -12.77 6.03
N ASP A 339 -18.69 -13.09 7.32
CA ASP A 339 -19.76 -13.89 7.92
C ASP A 339 -21.09 -13.14 7.80
N PRO A 340 -22.19 -13.81 7.40
CA PRO A 340 -23.51 -13.22 7.35
C PRO A 340 -24.00 -13.00 8.79
N GLU A 341 -24.15 -11.74 9.20
CA GLU A 341 -25.01 -11.36 10.33
C GLU A 341 -26.51 -11.56 10.00
N ASP A 342 -26.85 -12.68 9.38
CA ASP A 342 -28.21 -13.21 9.33
C ASP A 342 -28.16 -14.73 9.26
N GLY A 343 -27.77 -15.36 10.38
CA GLY A 343 -28.24 -16.65 10.91
C GLY A 343 -28.32 -17.89 10.01
N SER A 344 -27.88 -17.84 8.75
CA SER A 344 -27.87 -18.94 7.82
C SER A 344 -26.42 -19.21 7.45
N ILE A 345 -25.93 -20.36 7.91
CA ILE A 345 -24.70 -20.96 7.46
C ILE A 345 -24.95 -21.30 5.99
N MET A 346 -24.67 -20.36 5.09
CA MET A 346 -24.41 -20.72 3.70
C MET A 346 -22.93 -21.06 3.67
N GLU A 347 -22.63 -22.35 3.89
CA GLU A 347 -21.32 -22.88 3.55
C GLU A 347 -20.97 -22.33 2.16
N PRO A 348 -19.79 -21.69 1.99
CA PRO A 348 -19.34 -21.34 0.65
C PRO A 348 -19.49 -22.60 -0.20
N PRO A 349 -20.04 -22.52 -1.42
CA PRO A 349 -20.16 -23.69 -2.27
C PRO A 349 -18.79 -24.38 -2.27
N PRO A 350 -18.72 -25.70 -2.00
CA PRO A 350 -17.44 -26.38 -1.92
C PRO A 350 -16.65 -25.97 -3.15
N PRO A 351 -15.40 -25.49 -3.00
CA PRO A 351 -14.61 -25.10 -4.15
C PRO A 351 -14.68 -26.27 -5.12
N GLU A 352 -15.12 -26.02 -6.35
CA GLU A 352 -15.13 -27.06 -7.38
C GLU A 352 -13.75 -27.71 -7.32
N GLU A 353 -13.69 -29.01 -7.00
CA GLU A 353 -12.44 -29.74 -6.89
C GLU A 353 -11.78 -29.66 -8.27
N LYS A 354 -10.84 -28.73 -8.41
CA LYS A 354 -10.07 -28.58 -9.62
C LYS A 354 -9.17 -29.81 -9.71
N ASP A 355 -9.24 -30.49 -10.84
CA ASP A 355 -8.28 -31.53 -11.20
C ASP A 355 -6.85 -30.96 -11.03
N GLU A 356 -5.94 -31.74 -10.43
CA GLU A 356 -4.55 -31.37 -10.26
C GLU A 356 -3.88 -30.98 -11.60
N PHE A 357 -4.36 -31.53 -12.72
CA PHE A 357 -3.95 -31.10 -14.05
C PHE A 357 -4.41 -29.68 -14.39
N GLN A 358 -5.65 -29.33 -14.03
CA GLN A 358 -6.20 -28.00 -14.24
C GLN A 358 -5.41 -26.96 -13.41
N GLU A 359 -5.10 -27.27 -12.15
CA GLU A 359 -4.29 -26.39 -11.30
C GLU A 359 -2.86 -26.20 -11.84
N LEU A 360 -2.26 -27.24 -12.42
CA LEU A 360 -0.95 -27.16 -13.08
C LEU A 360 -1.01 -26.28 -14.33
N ASN A 361 -2.05 -26.47 -15.16
CA ASN A 361 -2.23 -25.74 -16.41
C ASN A 361 -2.45 -24.24 -16.18
N GLU A 362 -3.12 -23.86 -15.09
CA GLU A 362 -3.30 -22.46 -14.68
C GLU A 362 -1.96 -21.74 -14.38
N LEU A 363 -0.89 -22.47 -14.06
CA LEU A 363 0.45 -21.92 -13.83
C LEU A 363 1.34 -21.84 -15.08
N PHE A 364 0.87 -22.35 -16.23
CA PHE A 364 1.67 -22.30 -17.45
C PHE A 364 1.75 -20.88 -18.02
N SER A 365 2.96 -20.49 -18.39
CA SER A 365 3.19 -19.28 -19.16
C SER A 365 2.58 -19.42 -20.55
N PRO A 366 2.24 -18.29 -21.23
CA PRO A 366 1.71 -18.34 -22.59
C PRO A 366 2.59 -19.13 -23.57
N ARG A 367 3.92 -19.12 -23.37
CA ARG A 367 4.87 -19.88 -24.19
C ARG A 367 4.81 -21.38 -23.94
N GLU A 368 4.67 -21.78 -22.68
CA GLU A 368 4.49 -23.19 -22.33
C GLU A 368 3.15 -23.69 -22.85
N LEU A 369 2.08 -22.89 -22.74
CA LEU A 369 0.79 -23.19 -23.35
C LEU A 369 0.89 -23.34 -24.86
N SER A 370 1.57 -22.43 -25.56
CA SER A 370 1.83 -22.56 -27.00
C SER A 370 2.64 -23.82 -27.30
N SER A 371 3.66 -24.12 -26.52
CA SER A 371 4.47 -25.34 -26.70
C SER A 371 3.62 -26.60 -26.52
N VAL A 372 2.72 -26.63 -25.53
CA VAL A 372 1.76 -27.73 -25.32
C VAL A 372 0.75 -27.80 -26.47
N GLN A 373 0.27 -26.68 -26.99
CA GLN A 373 -0.63 -26.68 -28.15
C GLN A 373 0.04 -27.15 -29.44
N GLU A 374 1.29 -26.75 -29.66
CA GLU A 374 2.07 -27.07 -30.86
C GLU A 374 2.61 -28.51 -30.84
N HIS A 375 3.04 -29.01 -29.67
CA HIS A 375 3.77 -30.27 -29.54
C HIS A 375 3.08 -31.31 -28.63
N GLY A 376 1.93 -30.99 -28.02
CA GLY A 376 1.26 -31.79 -26.98
C GLY A 376 0.51 -33.03 -27.46
N GLY A 377 1.16 -33.85 -28.28
CA GLY A 377 0.77 -35.22 -28.58
C GLY A 377 -0.43 -35.38 -29.53
N HIS A 378 -0.34 -36.38 -30.41
CA HIS A 378 -1.43 -36.81 -31.30
C HIS A 378 -2.23 -38.01 -30.76
N LEU A 379 -1.81 -38.59 -29.63
CA LEU A 379 -2.32 -39.86 -29.09
C LEU A 379 -3.80 -39.84 -28.66
N PHE A 380 -4.34 -38.65 -28.33
CA PHE A 380 -5.74 -38.48 -27.92
C PHE A 380 -6.46 -37.35 -28.67
N GLN A 381 -5.93 -36.93 -29.84
CA GLN A 381 -6.68 -36.02 -30.70
C GLN A 381 -7.90 -36.77 -31.23
N PRO A 382 -9.14 -36.29 -31.02
CA PRO A 382 -10.29 -36.91 -31.66
C PRO A 382 -10.02 -36.93 -33.17
N ILE A 383 -10.18 -38.10 -33.79
CA ILE A 383 -10.02 -38.26 -35.23
C ILE A 383 -10.93 -37.23 -35.89
N LYS A 384 -10.34 -36.17 -36.44
CA LYS A 384 -11.11 -35.10 -37.10
C LYS A 384 -11.77 -35.70 -38.32
N SER A 385 -13.08 -35.93 -38.28
CA SER A 385 -13.83 -36.19 -39.50
C SER A 385 -13.64 -34.98 -40.42
N MET A 386 -13.14 -35.23 -41.63
CA MET A 386 -12.99 -34.24 -42.68
C MET A 386 -14.30 -33.47 -42.89
N GLY A 387 -14.34 -32.19 -42.53
CA GLY A 387 -15.45 -31.30 -42.89
C GLY A 387 -15.79 -30.22 -41.85
N SER A 388 -14.98 -29.16 -41.76
CA SER A 388 -15.44 -27.76 -41.66
C SER A 388 -14.27 -26.81 -41.34
N PRO A 389 -14.33 -25.52 -41.76
CA PRO A 389 -13.17 -24.64 -41.79
C PRO A 389 -12.82 -24.10 -40.41
N GLN A 390 -11.51 -24.08 -40.13
CA GLN A 390 -10.96 -23.43 -38.95
C GLN A 390 -11.19 -21.92 -39.00
N THR A 391 -11.73 -21.35 -37.92
CA THR A 391 -11.58 -19.92 -37.64
C THR A 391 -10.35 -19.74 -36.76
N PRO A 392 -9.33 -18.98 -37.19
CA PRO A 392 -8.20 -18.66 -36.33
C PRO A 392 -8.61 -17.50 -35.41
N ARG A 393 -8.80 -17.78 -34.12
CA ARG A 393 -8.85 -16.70 -33.12
C ARG A 393 -7.43 -16.25 -32.82
N SER A 394 -6.97 -15.32 -33.66
CA SER A 394 -5.85 -14.42 -33.38
C SER A 394 -6.20 -13.54 -32.18
N TRP A 395 -5.52 -13.73 -31.06
CA TRP A 395 -5.32 -12.67 -30.06
C TRP A 395 -4.10 -12.96 -29.18
N LEU A 396 -3.29 -11.92 -28.97
CA LEU A 396 -2.13 -11.82 -28.06
C LEU A 396 -0.76 -12.32 -28.57
N GLN A 397 -0.36 -11.85 -29.75
CA GLN A 397 1.06 -11.66 -30.07
C GLN A 397 1.58 -10.36 -29.43
N ARG A 398 2.05 -10.43 -28.18
CA ARG A 398 3.11 -9.55 -27.63
C ARG A 398 3.55 -10.04 -26.25
N GLY A 399 4.40 -11.06 -26.24
CA GLY A 399 5.16 -11.47 -25.06
C GLY A 399 6.65 -11.46 -25.38
N THR A 400 7.31 -10.34 -25.08
CA THR A 400 8.76 -10.19 -25.14
C THR A 400 9.49 -11.30 -24.39
N SER A 401 10.67 -11.69 -24.88
CA SER A 401 11.49 -12.76 -24.30
C SER A 401 11.85 -12.53 -22.84
N LEU A 402 11.87 -13.60 -22.04
CA LEU A 402 12.35 -13.63 -20.65
C LEU A 402 13.80 -13.12 -20.54
N GLU A 403 14.63 -13.39 -21.55
CA GLU A 403 16.00 -12.85 -21.65
C GLU A 403 16.01 -11.37 -22.07
N SER A 404 15.03 -10.96 -22.88
CA SER A 404 14.87 -9.57 -23.32
C SER A 404 14.31 -8.69 -22.21
N GLU A 405 13.54 -9.24 -21.26
CA GLU A 405 13.11 -8.54 -20.04
C GLU A 405 14.27 -8.31 -19.08
N THR A 406 15.15 -9.29 -18.88
CA THR A 406 16.39 -9.09 -18.10
C THR A 406 17.35 -8.08 -18.74
N GLU A 407 17.43 -8.03 -20.07
CA GLU A 407 18.22 -7.02 -20.79
C GLU A 407 17.54 -5.63 -20.77
N ALA A 408 16.20 -5.58 -20.84
CA ALA A 408 15.43 -4.34 -20.70
C ALA A 408 15.48 -3.77 -19.27
N ILE A 409 15.62 -4.62 -18.26
CA ILE A 409 15.86 -4.24 -16.86
C ILE A 409 17.23 -3.54 -16.73
N ARG A 410 18.29 -4.04 -17.38
CA ARG A 410 19.61 -3.38 -17.43
C ARG A 410 19.55 -1.99 -18.09
N LEU A 411 18.74 -1.84 -19.14
CA LEU A 411 18.57 -0.56 -19.86
C LEU A 411 17.69 0.44 -19.10
N ARG A 412 16.71 -0.01 -18.31
CA ARG A 412 15.83 0.87 -17.51
C ARG A 412 16.48 1.43 -16.24
N ASP A 413 17.52 0.76 -15.71
CA ASP A 413 18.31 1.25 -14.57
C ASP A 413 18.99 2.61 -14.84
N MET A 414 18.99 3.09 -16.09
CA MET A 414 19.50 4.40 -16.51
C MET A 414 18.46 5.55 -16.48
N LYS A 415 17.18 5.30 -16.17
CA LYS A 415 16.20 6.39 -16.02
C LYS A 415 16.41 7.11 -14.68
N SER A 416 17.09 8.26 -14.80
CA SER A 416 17.19 9.44 -13.92
C SER A 416 17.22 9.21 -12.38
N PRO A 417 18.32 9.57 -11.70
CA PRO A 417 18.39 9.61 -10.23
C PRO A 417 17.39 10.59 -9.59
N PHE A 418 16.86 11.57 -10.34
CA PHE A 418 16.10 12.69 -9.80
C PHE A 418 14.65 12.36 -9.42
N PHE A 419 14.02 11.37 -10.06
CA PHE A 419 12.66 10.92 -9.66
C PHE A 419 12.65 10.25 -8.28
N ARG A 420 13.80 9.78 -7.79
CA ARG A 420 13.91 9.03 -6.51
C ARG A 420 14.08 9.92 -5.28
N MET A 421 13.77 11.20 -5.34
CA MET A 421 13.88 12.13 -4.20
C MET A 421 12.60 12.93 -3.90
N SER A 422 11.52 12.74 -4.66
CA SER A 422 10.26 13.48 -4.47
C SER A 422 9.18 12.63 -3.79
N LEU A 423 8.16 13.30 -3.24
CA LEU A 423 6.89 12.66 -2.92
C LEU A 423 6.22 12.17 -4.23
N ALA A 424 5.29 11.22 -4.12
CA ALA A 424 4.70 10.57 -5.29
C ALA A 424 3.25 11.01 -5.52
N GLY A 425 2.81 11.04 -6.77
CA GLY A 425 1.43 11.41 -7.12
C GLY A 425 1.17 12.91 -6.96
N VAL A 426 0.08 13.29 -6.29
CA VAL A 426 -0.29 14.73 -6.14
C VAL A 426 0.77 15.56 -5.46
N TYR A 427 1.53 14.96 -4.54
CA TYR A 427 2.58 15.67 -3.84
C TYR A 427 3.90 15.71 -4.62
N GLU A 428 3.96 15.26 -5.88
CA GLU A 428 5.18 15.33 -6.70
C GLU A 428 5.65 16.78 -6.91
N ASN A 429 4.71 17.72 -6.99
CA ASN A 429 4.93 19.13 -7.25
C ASN A 429 4.63 19.95 -6.00
N TYR A 430 5.65 20.19 -5.18
CA TYR A 430 5.50 20.98 -3.94
C TYR A 430 6.62 22.00 -3.73
N LEU A 431 6.31 23.01 -2.93
CA LEU A 431 7.22 24.08 -2.54
C LEU A 431 7.13 24.31 -1.04
N LEU A 432 8.25 24.65 -0.42
CA LEU A 432 8.27 25.19 0.95
C LEU A 432 8.56 26.68 0.91
N VAL A 433 7.68 27.48 1.52
CA VAL A 433 7.73 28.94 1.46
C VAL A 433 7.84 29.51 2.87
N ARG A 434 8.67 30.54 3.05
CA ARG A 434 8.80 31.27 4.33
C ARG A 434 7.48 31.94 4.73
N PRO A 435 7.26 32.21 6.03
CA PRO A 435 6.14 33.02 6.47
C PRO A 435 6.24 34.47 5.96
N TYR A 436 5.09 35.15 5.99
CA TYR A 436 4.97 36.58 5.74
C TYR A 436 5.90 37.36 6.70
N PRO A 437 6.56 38.47 6.27
CA PRO A 437 6.38 39.20 5.01
C PRO A 437 7.21 38.72 3.83
N SER A 438 8.18 37.82 4.05
CA SER A 438 9.15 37.49 3.00
C SER A 438 8.59 36.61 1.88
N LEU A 439 7.75 35.62 2.24
CA LEU A 439 7.15 34.65 1.33
C LEU A 439 8.13 34.08 0.28
N ARG A 440 9.40 33.87 0.67
CA ARG A 440 10.44 33.36 -0.23
C ARG A 440 10.40 31.84 -0.30
N ILE A 441 10.62 31.30 -1.48
CA ILE A 441 10.71 29.86 -1.72
C ILE A 441 12.03 29.32 -1.14
N LEU A 442 11.94 28.40 -0.18
CA LEU A 442 13.08 27.76 0.49
C LEU A 442 13.50 26.46 -0.20
N PHE A 443 12.52 25.61 -0.49
CA PHE A 443 12.72 24.33 -1.13
C PHE A 443 11.72 24.15 -2.26
N THR A 444 12.13 23.42 -3.28
CA THR A 444 11.32 23.03 -4.42
C THR A 444 11.43 21.53 -4.59
N SER A 445 10.33 20.86 -4.88
CA SER A 445 10.37 19.44 -5.25
C SER A 445 11.29 19.24 -6.47
N PRO A 446 11.93 18.07 -6.62
CA PRO A 446 12.77 17.74 -7.79
C PRO A 446 12.08 18.03 -9.13
N ALA A 447 10.76 17.80 -9.23
CA ALA A 447 9.97 18.07 -10.43
C ALA A 447 9.81 19.57 -10.76
N LEU A 448 9.93 20.46 -9.75
CA LEU A 448 9.81 21.91 -9.89
C LEU A 448 11.15 22.65 -9.78
N GLN A 449 12.29 21.97 -9.82
CA GLN A 449 13.63 22.59 -9.76
C GLN A 449 13.95 23.35 -11.05
N ILE A 450 13.46 24.58 -11.17
CA ILE A 450 13.80 25.50 -12.26
C ILE A 450 14.84 26.52 -11.77
N PRO A 451 15.90 26.82 -12.55
CA PRO A 451 16.92 27.79 -12.17
C PRO A 451 16.34 29.16 -11.79
N GLY A 452 16.75 29.67 -10.62
CA GLY A 452 16.30 30.97 -10.09
C GLY A 452 14.95 30.96 -9.37
N MET A 453 14.34 29.78 -9.13
CA MET A 453 13.11 29.67 -8.33
C MET A 453 13.37 29.79 -6.84
N LEU A 454 14.44 29.17 -6.34
CA LEU A 454 14.85 29.27 -4.94
C LEU A 454 15.15 30.71 -4.55
N GLN A 455 14.77 31.09 -3.33
CA GLN A 455 14.87 32.44 -2.76
C GLN A 455 14.06 33.54 -3.48
N SER A 456 13.33 33.23 -4.56
CA SER A 456 12.44 34.19 -5.19
C SER A 456 11.13 34.35 -4.38
N PRO A 457 10.51 35.55 -4.38
CA PRO A 457 9.21 35.75 -3.74
C PRO A 457 8.14 34.90 -4.43
N PHE A 458 7.37 34.13 -3.68
CA PHE A 458 6.33 33.24 -4.20
C PHE A 458 5.31 33.98 -5.07
N LEU A 459 4.80 35.13 -4.62
CA LEU A 459 3.82 35.95 -5.35
C LEU A 459 4.32 36.49 -6.69
N SER A 460 5.65 36.61 -6.88
CA SER A 460 6.25 37.04 -8.15
C SER A 460 6.12 35.99 -9.26
N ARG A 461 5.90 34.72 -8.89
CA ARG A 461 5.72 33.58 -9.80
C ARG A 461 4.27 33.36 -10.20
N ILE A 462 3.35 34.10 -9.60
CA ILE A 462 1.94 34.08 -9.89
C ILE A 462 1.65 35.16 -10.93
N GLY A 463 1.19 34.79 -12.11
CA GLY A 463 0.76 35.66 -13.20
C GLY A 463 -0.75 35.97 -13.19
N SER A 464 -1.46 35.59 -12.14
CA SER A 464 -2.91 35.80 -11.99
C SER A 464 -3.30 37.27 -11.79
N SER A 465 -4.61 37.54 -11.83
CA SER A 465 -5.17 38.86 -11.52
C SER A 465 -4.73 39.35 -10.13
N SER A 466 -4.67 40.68 -9.96
CA SER A 466 -4.26 41.29 -8.70
C SER A 466 -5.16 40.88 -7.52
N ALA A 467 -6.44 40.61 -7.78
CA ALA A 467 -7.38 40.15 -6.75
C ALA A 467 -6.98 38.78 -6.16
N VAL A 468 -6.69 37.79 -7.00
CA VAL A 468 -6.28 36.45 -6.55
C VAL A 468 -4.96 36.50 -5.75
N LYS A 469 -4.05 37.40 -6.13
CA LYS A 469 -2.79 37.60 -5.38
C LYS A 469 -3.04 38.22 -4.00
N GLU A 470 -3.95 39.18 -3.93
CA GLU A 470 -4.30 39.86 -2.67
C GLU A 470 -5.02 38.90 -1.72
N ASP A 471 -5.98 38.12 -2.23
CA ASP A 471 -6.70 37.09 -1.45
C ASP A 471 -5.73 36.05 -0.88
N LEU A 472 -4.79 35.58 -1.72
CA LEU A 472 -3.76 34.63 -1.32
C LEU A 472 -2.82 35.24 -0.28
N LEU A 473 -2.38 36.49 -0.48
CA LEU A 473 -1.54 37.20 0.47
C LEU A 473 -2.24 37.38 1.82
N GLN A 474 -3.51 37.80 1.81
CA GLN A 474 -4.30 37.99 3.02
C GLN A 474 -4.49 36.67 3.77
N ALA A 475 -4.79 35.58 3.07
CA ALA A 475 -4.88 34.25 3.68
C ALA A 475 -3.54 33.81 4.29
N MET A 476 -2.43 34.04 3.59
CA MET A 476 -1.09 33.71 4.08
C MET A 476 -0.62 34.59 5.24
N MET A 477 -1.12 35.82 5.34
CA MET A 477 -0.88 36.71 6.49
C MET A 477 -1.64 36.23 7.74
N VAL A 478 -2.88 35.79 7.57
CA VAL A 478 -3.71 35.30 8.68
C VAL A 478 -3.29 33.89 9.12
N GLY A 479 -2.64 33.12 8.24
CA GLY A 479 -2.25 31.74 8.54
C GLY A 479 -3.36 30.73 8.27
N ARG A 480 -4.24 31.00 7.29
CA ARG A 480 -5.31 30.08 6.88
C ARG A 480 -4.91 29.30 5.64
N SER A 481 -5.26 28.02 5.59
CA SER A 481 -5.09 27.23 4.37
C SER A 481 -5.93 27.83 3.23
N VAL A 482 -5.38 27.83 2.03
CA VAL A 482 -6.00 28.49 0.87
C VAL A 482 -5.73 27.75 -0.42
N THR A 483 -6.79 27.52 -1.19
CA THR A 483 -6.74 26.96 -2.55
C THR A 483 -7.01 28.07 -3.56
N ALA A 484 -6.17 28.20 -4.58
CA ALA A 484 -6.37 29.16 -5.65
C ALA A 484 -5.97 28.59 -7.01
N ARG A 485 -6.73 28.92 -8.05
CA ARG A 485 -6.32 28.71 -9.45
C ARG A 485 -5.40 29.85 -9.87
N ILE A 486 -4.20 29.52 -10.32
CA ILE A 486 -3.18 30.49 -10.69
C ILE A 486 -2.59 30.26 -12.08
N LYS A 487 -2.12 31.34 -12.70
CA LYS A 487 -1.21 31.23 -13.85
C LYS A 487 0.23 31.18 -13.32
N TRP A 488 0.89 30.05 -13.43
CA TRP A 488 2.27 29.86 -12.99
C TRP A 488 3.24 30.38 -14.05
N VAL A 489 3.96 31.46 -13.73
CA VAL A 489 4.89 32.12 -14.65
C VAL A 489 6.33 31.75 -14.32
N THR A 490 7.10 31.41 -15.35
CA THR A 490 8.52 31.09 -15.24
C THR A 490 9.33 32.00 -16.15
N ARG A 491 10.64 32.15 -15.92
CA ARG A 491 11.50 32.97 -16.81
C ARG A 491 11.48 32.47 -18.26
N THR A 492 11.28 31.16 -18.44
CA THR A 492 11.26 30.47 -19.73
C THR A 492 9.88 30.45 -20.39
N ASN A 493 8.80 30.64 -19.62
CA ASN A 493 7.44 30.70 -20.13
C ASN A 493 6.68 31.89 -19.48
N PRO A 494 6.70 33.08 -20.13
CA PRO A 494 6.06 34.29 -19.62
C PRO A 494 4.52 34.27 -19.76
N GLU A 495 3.96 33.48 -20.68
CA GLU A 495 2.51 33.30 -20.82
C GLU A 495 1.92 32.51 -19.64
N GLY A 496 2.76 31.69 -19.01
CA GLY A 496 2.45 30.89 -17.82
C GLY A 496 1.54 29.70 -18.11
N ARG A 497 1.49 28.73 -17.19
CA ARG A 497 0.56 27.59 -17.26
C ARG A 497 -0.48 27.69 -16.18
N SER A 498 -1.73 27.36 -16.49
CA SER A 498 -2.79 27.27 -15.49
C SER A 498 -2.52 26.10 -14.55
N ARG A 499 -2.50 26.38 -13.25
CA ARG A 499 -2.25 25.41 -12.18
C ARG A 499 -3.12 25.73 -10.99
N TRP A 500 -3.49 24.72 -10.22
CA TRP A 500 -4.07 24.92 -8.91
C TRP A 500 -2.97 24.89 -7.85
N VAL A 501 -3.05 25.78 -6.87
CA VAL A 501 -2.18 25.74 -5.70
C VAL A 501 -3.01 25.61 -4.45
N HIS A 502 -2.55 24.75 -3.55
CA HIS A 502 -3.07 24.62 -2.21
C HIS A 502 -1.94 24.94 -1.23
N CYS A 503 -2.16 25.93 -0.37
CA CYS A 503 -1.18 26.40 0.60
C CYS A 503 -1.62 25.97 2.00
N THR A 504 -0.81 25.16 2.66
CA THR A 504 -1.04 24.61 4.00
C THR A 504 0.00 25.16 4.98
N PRO A 505 -0.40 25.86 6.05
CA PRO A 505 0.53 26.39 7.05
C PRO A 505 1.03 25.27 7.97
N LEU A 506 2.34 25.22 8.21
CA LEU A 506 2.93 24.38 9.25
C LEU A 506 3.28 25.25 10.45
N MET A 507 2.71 24.90 11.59
CA MET A 507 2.75 25.68 12.82
C MET A 507 3.97 25.32 13.64
N ALA A 508 4.56 26.34 14.27
CA ALA A 508 5.61 26.22 15.26
C ALA A 508 5.02 26.14 16.67
N SER A 509 5.88 25.91 17.66
CA SER A 509 5.50 25.77 19.08
C SER A 509 4.91 27.04 19.68
N ASN A 510 5.20 28.20 19.11
CA ASN A 510 4.63 29.48 19.51
C ASN A 510 3.29 29.79 18.84
N GLY A 511 2.70 28.84 18.11
CA GLY A 511 1.44 29.04 17.37
C GLY A 511 1.57 29.95 16.14
N GLN A 512 2.78 30.35 15.75
CA GLN A 512 3.00 31.10 14.50
C GLN A 512 3.31 30.15 13.35
N VAL A 513 3.02 30.60 12.13
CA VAL A 513 3.38 29.86 10.92
C VAL A 513 4.89 29.85 10.76
N GLY A 514 5.50 28.66 10.84
CA GLY A 514 6.93 28.48 10.65
C GLY A 514 7.32 28.34 9.19
N VAL A 515 6.50 27.63 8.41
CA VAL A 515 6.70 27.40 6.98
C VAL A 515 5.37 27.08 6.31
N TRP A 516 5.23 27.42 5.04
CA TRP A 516 4.10 27.04 4.21
C TRP A 516 4.48 25.87 3.32
N MET A 517 3.66 24.83 3.31
CA MET A 517 3.68 23.77 2.31
C MET A 517 2.73 24.16 1.18
N VAL A 518 3.24 24.32 -0.03
CA VAL A 518 2.44 24.66 -1.21
C VAL A 518 2.46 23.49 -2.16
N VAL A 519 1.31 22.83 -2.32
CA VAL A 519 1.10 21.76 -3.30
C VAL A 519 0.61 22.39 -4.59
N VAL A 520 1.21 21.99 -5.72
CA VAL A 520 0.92 22.54 -7.05
C VAL A 520 0.37 21.43 -7.93
N VAL A 521 -0.89 21.54 -8.34
CA VAL A 521 -1.58 20.57 -9.19
C VAL A 521 -1.71 21.15 -10.59
N ASP A 522 -1.26 20.41 -11.61
CA ASP A 522 -1.44 20.82 -13.00
C ASP A 522 -2.94 20.79 -13.38
N ASP A 523 -3.35 21.73 -14.23
CA ASP A 523 -4.71 21.83 -14.74
C ASP A 523 -4.77 21.06 -16.07
N ASP A 524 -5.45 19.90 -16.10
CA ASP A 524 -5.40 18.97 -17.25
C ASP A 524 -6.12 19.47 -18.51
N ASP A 525 -6.72 20.66 -18.50
CA ASP A 525 -7.40 21.26 -19.67
C ASP A 525 -6.45 21.45 -20.88
N GLU A 526 -5.13 21.31 -20.71
CA GLU A 526 -4.13 21.43 -21.79
C GLU A 526 -3.44 20.11 -22.22
N LYS A 527 -3.77 18.95 -21.64
CA LYS A 527 -3.26 17.65 -22.14
C LYS A 527 -4.27 17.03 -23.10
N PRO A 528 -3.93 16.77 -24.39
CA PRO A 528 -4.80 15.99 -25.24
C PRO A 528 -4.93 14.59 -24.64
N ILE A 529 -6.13 14.28 -24.16
CA ILE A 529 -6.50 12.98 -23.58
C ILE A 529 -6.36 11.93 -24.68
N ASN A 530 -5.21 11.28 -24.74
CA ASN A 530 -5.04 10.05 -25.53
C ASN A 530 -5.54 8.90 -24.66
N TRP A 531 -6.85 8.66 -24.73
CA TRP A 531 -7.44 7.44 -24.22
C TRP A 531 -6.90 6.28 -25.07
N ARG A 532 -6.07 5.42 -24.49
CA ARG A 532 -5.96 4.04 -24.97
C ARG A 532 -6.19 3.15 -23.76
N ALA A 533 -7.37 2.53 -23.82
CA ALA A 533 -7.89 1.50 -22.92
C ALA A 533 -7.05 0.23 -22.95
#